data_AF-H2V800-F1
#
_entry.id   AF-H2V800-F1
#
_cell.length_a   1.000
_cell.length_b   1.000
_cell.length_c   1.000
_cell.angle_alpha   90.00
_cell.angle_beta   90.00
_cell.angle_gamma   90.00
#
_symmetry.space_group_name_H-M   'P 1'
#
loop_
_entity.id
_entity.type
_entity.pdbx_description
1 polymer ?
#
loop_
_entity_poly.entity_id
_entity_poly.type
_entity_poly.pdbx_seq_one_letter_code
_entity_poly.pdbx_strand_id
1 'polypeptide(L)'
;AGGLRSGSRVHLSSGPQQKDTTFYEFRTYCIRPEQNATFLKLTNEKIHLRTAHSELIGYWSVEYGGLNKVFHIWRYDSYSQRAAVRAALAQDPSWLAQYISMALPMLSSQDNEVTYLVPWTHLQKPPKEVHALWWFESADRRAELRHKAHADPRVVAAVRNSSSHLVSQENRLMFPCHFSPLK
;
A
#
# COMPACT_ATOMS: atom_id res chain seq x y z
N ALA A 1 39.16 -7.38 -27.32
CA ALA A 1 37.69 -7.42 -27.12
C ALA A 1 37.42 -8.22 -25.86
N GLY A 2 36.77 -7.64 -24.85
CA GLY A 2 36.49 -8.31 -23.57
C GLY A 2 35.83 -7.34 -22.60
N GLY A 3 34.53 -7.53 -22.39
CA GLY A 3 33.58 -6.57 -21.81
C GLY A 3 33.72 -6.27 -20.32
N LEU A 4 33.45 -5.00 -19.98
CA LEU A 4 33.18 -4.53 -18.64
C LEU A 4 31.79 -5.02 -18.20
N ARG A 5 31.74 -5.94 -17.24
CA ARG A 5 30.50 -6.29 -16.53
C ARG A 5 30.25 -5.25 -15.45
N SER A 6 29.23 -4.43 -15.65
CA SER A 6 28.64 -3.54 -14.64
C SER A 6 27.99 -4.39 -13.54
N GLY A 7 28.65 -4.49 -12.39
CA GLY A 7 28.06 -5.06 -11.18
C GLY A 7 27.08 -4.08 -10.54
N SER A 8 25.81 -4.46 -10.45
CA SER A 8 24.77 -3.70 -9.74
C SER A 8 25.17 -3.51 -8.27
N ARG A 9 25.46 -2.27 -7.88
CA ARG A 9 25.88 -1.91 -6.52
C ARG A 9 24.63 -1.78 -5.64
N VAL A 10 24.33 -2.81 -4.85
CA VAL A 10 23.28 -2.72 -3.81
C VAL A 10 23.84 -1.90 -2.65
N HIS A 11 23.25 -0.72 -2.40
CA HIS A 11 23.54 0.06 -1.20
C HIS A 11 22.63 -0.39 -0.06
N LEU A 12 23.16 -1.18 0.87
CA LEU A 12 22.53 -1.44 2.17
C LEU A 12 22.84 -0.26 3.09
N SER A 13 21.84 0.57 3.38
CA SER A 13 21.93 1.62 4.40
C SER A 13 21.43 1.05 5.73
N SER A 14 22.33 0.71 6.64
CA SER A 14 21.99 0.35 8.02
C SER A 14 21.78 1.64 8.84
N GLY A 15 20.57 2.20 8.78
CA GLY A 15 20.12 3.17 9.77
C GLY A 15 19.90 2.50 11.14
N PRO A 16 19.76 3.28 12.24
CA PRO A 16 19.50 2.72 13.56
C PRO A 16 18.30 1.77 13.51
N GLN A 17 18.51 0.55 14.01
CA GLN A 17 17.51 -0.52 13.99
C GLN A 17 16.27 -0.05 14.74
N GLN A 18 15.17 0.12 14.01
CA GLN A 18 13.87 0.43 14.59
C GLN A 18 13.57 -0.68 15.61
N LYS A 19 13.44 -0.32 16.89
CA LYS A 19 13.15 -1.29 17.98
C LYS A 19 11.79 -1.96 17.78
N ASP A 20 10.91 -1.30 17.03
CA ASP A 20 9.64 -1.85 16.60
C ASP A 20 9.86 -2.67 15.32
N THR A 21 9.76 -3.99 15.42
CA THR A 21 9.93 -4.90 14.28
C THR A 21 8.68 -4.99 13.42
N THR A 22 7.56 -4.44 13.90
CA THR A 22 6.30 -4.40 13.15
C THR A 22 6.45 -3.49 11.93
N PHE A 23 6.03 -4.01 10.78
CA PHE A 23 5.94 -3.25 9.55
C PHE A 23 4.65 -3.59 8.80
N TYR A 24 4.35 -2.75 7.82
CA TYR A 24 3.16 -2.81 6.99
C TYR A 24 3.58 -3.04 5.55
N GLU A 25 3.01 -4.06 4.92
CA GLU A 25 3.20 -4.31 3.50
C GLU A 25 2.04 -3.69 2.73
N PHE A 26 2.37 -2.65 1.96
CA PHE A 26 1.46 -2.04 1.01
C PHE A 26 1.54 -2.81 -0.29
N ARG A 27 0.40 -3.06 -0.90
CA ARG A 27 0.32 -3.77 -2.17
C ARG A 27 -0.70 -3.08 -3.05
N THR A 28 -0.29 -2.78 -4.27
CA THR A 28 -1.16 -2.23 -5.31
C THR A 28 -1.20 -3.24 -6.45
N TYR A 29 -2.39 -3.72 -6.82
CA TYR A 29 -2.55 -4.56 -8.00
C TYR A 29 -3.29 -3.80 -9.08
N CYS A 30 -2.77 -3.87 -10.30
CA CYS A 30 -3.50 -3.47 -11.49
C CYS A 30 -4.23 -4.71 -12.02
N ILE A 31 -5.54 -4.60 -12.13
CA ILE A 31 -6.43 -5.65 -12.63
C ILE A 31 -6.74 -5.33 -14.08
N ARG A 32 -6.86 -6.34 -14.92
CA ARG A 32 -7.33 -6.12 -16.28
C ARG A 32 -8.77 -5.58 -16.27
N PRO A 33 -9.07 -4.55 -17.07
CA PRO A 33 -10.36 -3.86 -16.99
C PRO A 33 -11.58 -4.78 -17.06
N GLU A 34 -11.55 -5.77 -17.95
CA GLU A 34 -12.64 -6.72 -18.16
C GLU A 34 -12.80 -7.75 -17.02
N GLN A 35 -11.83 -7.84 -16.12
CA GLN A 35 -11.82 -8.78 -14.99
C GLN A 35 -12.08 -8.10 -13.64
N ASN A 36 -12.20 -6.77 -13.57
CA ASN A 36 -12.25 -6.05 -12.29
C ASN A 36 -13.38 -6.52 -11.37
N ALA A 37 -14.61 -6.64 -11.90
CA ALA A 37 -15.75 -7.12 -11.12
C ALA A 37 -15.57 -8.58 -10.65
N THR A 38 -15.08 -9.45 -11.55
CA THR A 38 -14.80 -10.85 -11.25
C THR A 38 -13.75 -11.00 -10.15
N PHE A 39 -12.66 -10.23 -10.24
CA PHE A 39 -11.58 -10.22 -9.25
C PHE A 39 -12.07 -9.77 -7.88
N LEU A 40 -12.86 -8.70 -7.81
CA LEU A 40 -13.40 -8.18 -6.54
C LEU A 40 -14.36 -9.18 -5.90
N LYS A 41 -15.23 -9.82 -6.70
CA LYS A 41 -16.13 -10.88 -6.22
C LYS A 41 -15.34 -12.07 -5.66
N LEU A 42 -14.38 -12.58 -6.44
CA LEU A 42 -13.51 -13.69 -6.02
C LEU A 42 -12.76 -13.34 -4.73
N THR A 43 -12.23 -12.12 -4.64
CA THR A 43 -11.52 -11.66 -3.43
C THR A 43 -12.44 -11.59 -2.24
N ASN A 44 -13.64 -11.00 -2.37
CA ASN A 44 -14.61 -10.97 -1.28
C ASN A 44 -14.95 -12.39 -0.77
N GLU A 45 -15.12 -13.35 -1.68
CA GLU A 45 -15.44 -14.73 -1.32
C GLU A 45 -14.27 -15.48 -0.67
N LYS A 46 -13.02 -15.21 -1.07
CA LYS A 46 -11.86 -16.07 -0.75
C LYS A 46 -10.77 -15.41 0.08
N ILE A 47 -10.87 -14.10 0.37
CA ILE A 47 -9.85 -13.39 1.18
C ILE A 47 -9.69 -13.96 2.59
N HIS A 48 -10.73 -14.64 3.11
CA HIS A 48 -10.67 -15.35 4.39
C HIS A 48 -9.52 -16.38 4.44
N LEU A 49 -9.20 -17.01 3.30
CA LEU A 49 -8.09 -17.96 3.20
C LEU A 49 -6.75 -17.28 3.50
N ARG A 50 -6.54 -16.03 3.06
CA ARG A 50 -5.31 -15.28 3.36
C ARG A 50 -5.32 -14.67 4.75
N THR A 51 -6.47 -14.18 5.20
CA THR A 51 -6.60 -13.54 6.52
C THR A 51 -6.49 -14.52 7.68
N ALA A 52 -6.68 -15.82 7.43
CA ALA A 52 -6.32 -16.88 8.37
C ALA A 52 -4.81 -16.94 8.68
N HIS A 53 -3.95 -16.44 7.78
CA HIS A 53 -2.49 -16.44 7.95
C HIS A 53 -1.86 -15.07 8.18
N SER A 54 -2.57 -13.99 7.83
CA SER A 54 -2.02 -12.63 7.91
C SER A 54 -3.06 -11.61 8.29
N GLU A 55 -2.65 -10.62 9.08
CA GLU A 55 -3.52 -9.55 9.52
C GLU A 55 -3.74 -8.53 8.38
N LEU A 56 -4.98 -8.45 7.91
CA LEU A 56 -5.40 -7.43 6.96
C LEU A 56 -5.78 -6.15 7.72
N ILE A 57 -5.15 -5.04 7.38
CA ILE A 57 -5.47 -3.73 7.95
C ILE A 57 -6.57 -3.07 7.15
N GLY A 58 -6.50 -3.13 5.83
CA GLY A 58 -7.58 -2.65 4.98
C GLY A 58 -7.37 -2.96 3.51
N TYR A 59 -8.45 -2.86 2.75
CA TYR A 59 -8.54 -3.21 1.34
C TYR A 59 -9.50 -2.27 0.63
N TRP A 60 -9.02 -1.62 -0.43
CA TRP A 60 -9.80 -0.64 -1.17
C TRP A 60 -9.71 -0.87 -2.68
N SER A 61 -10.79 -0.55 -3.39
CA SER A 61 -10.76 -0.34 -4.84
C SER A 61 -10.49 1.13 -5.15
N VAL A 62 -9.65 1.40 -6.15
CA VAL A 62 -9.31 2.76 -6.58
C VAL A 62 -10.28 3.22 -7.66
N GLU A 63 -10.95 4.36 -7.43
CA GLU A 63 -11.89 4.94 -8.40
C GLU A 63 -11.26 6.11 -9.18
N TYR A 64 -10.47 6.96 -8.52
CA TYR A 64 -9.74 8.05 -9.17
C TYR A 64 -8.24 7.96 -8.89
N GLY A 65 -7.43 8.16 -9.95
CA GLY A 65 -5.97 8.01 -9.91
C GLY A 65 -5.44 6.65 -10.40
N GLY A 66 -6.32 5.79 -10.91
CA GLY A 66 -5.96 4.51 -11.51
C GLY A 66 -7.10 3.50 -11.43
N LEU A 67 -8.02 3.57 -12.39
CA LEU A 67 -9.14 2.63 -12.52
C LEU A 67 -8.62 1.18 -12.59
N ASN A 68 -9.43 0.25 -12.10
CA ASN A 68 -9.10 -1.19 -12.04
C ASN A 68 -7.86 -1.50 -11.19
N LYS A 69 -7.62 -0.70 -10.14
CA LYS A 69 -6.60 -0.99 -9.14
C LYS A 69 -7.23 -1.31 -7.80
N VAL A 70 -6.56 -2.18 -7.06
CA VAL A 70 -6.83 -2.41 -5.64
C VAL A 70 -5.59 -2.07 -4.83
N PHE A 71 -5.81 -1.49 -3.66
CA PHE A 71 -4.78 -1.18 -2.69
C PHE A 71 -5.11 -1.87 -1.37
N HIS A 72 -4.14 -2.52 -0.76
CA HIS A 72 -4.36 -3.20 0.51
C HIS A 72 -3.11 -3.28 1.37
N ILE A 73 -3.35 -3.24 2.69
CA ILE A 73 -2.32 -3.13 3.72
C ILE A 73 -2.33 -4.39 4.58
N TRP A 74 -1.18 -5.02 4.75
CA TRP A 74 -0.98 -6.18 5.63
C TRP A 74 -0.01 -5.85 6.75
N ARG A 75 -0.33 -6.24 7.98
CA ARG A 75 0.55 -6.05 9.13
C ARG A 75 1.38 -7.32 9.36
N TYR A 76 2.67 -7.12 9.66
CA TYR A 76 3.59 -8.17 10.06
C TYR A 76 4.41 -7.69 11.26
N ASP A 77 4.61 -8.57 12.25
CA ASP A 77 5.43 -8.33 13.43
C ASP A 77 6.93 -8.36 13.12
N SER A 78 7.34 -9.04 12.03
CA SER A 78 8.74 -9.13 11.58
C SER A 78 8.87 -9.73 10.17
N TYR A 79 10.06 -9.60 9.56
CA TYR A 79 10.32 -10.20 8.24
C TYR A 79 10.31 -11.73 8.26
N SER A 80 10.75 -12.33 9.38
CA SER A 80 10.72 -13.78 9.56
C SER A 80 9.28 -14.28 9.64
N GLN A 81 8.41 -13.59 10.38
CA GLN A 81 6.98 -13.91 10.39
C GLN A 81 6.38 -13.78 8.99
N ARG A 82 6.67 -12.70 8.26
CA ARG A 82 6.21 -12.55 6.86
C ARG A 82 6.67 -13.69 5.97
N ALA A 83 7.93 -14.10 6.08
CA ALA A 83 8.48 -15.21 5.31
C ALA A 83 7.77 -16.53 5.64
N ALA A 84 7.55 -16.81 6.92
CA ALA A 84 6.82 -18.00 7.38
C ALA A 84 5.37 -18.02 6.88
N VAL A 85 4.66 -16.90 6.96
CA VAL A 85 3.29 -16.75 6.43
C VAL A 85 3.25 -17.02 4.92
N ARG A 86 4.18 -16.44 4.16
CA ARG A 86 4.25 -16.66 2.71
C ARG A 86 4.58 -18.11 2.36
N ALA A 87 5.45 -18.77 3.13
CA ALA A 87 5.77 -20.18 2.95
C ALA A 87 4.56 -21.07 3.24
N ALA A 88 3.79 -20.77 4.29
CA ALA A 88 2.56 -21.48 4.62
C ALA A 88 1.51 -21.33 3.51
N LEU A 89 1.27 -20.10 3.04
CA LEU A 89 0.35 -19.84 1.92
C LEU A 89 0.78 -20.53 0.62
N ALA A 90 2.08 -20.66 0.37
CA ALA A 90 2.59 -21.37 -0.80
C ALA A 90 2.37 -22.90 -0.72
N GLN A 91 2.01 -23.43 0.44
CA GLN A 91 1.71 -24.85 0.66
C GLN A 91 0.22 -25.12 0.88
N ASP A 92 -0.62 -24.08 1.02
CA ASP A 92 -2.06 -24.23 1.19
C ASP A 92 -2.75 -24.52 -0.16
N PRO A 93 -3.28 -25.75 -0.39
CA PRO A 93 -3.92 -26.10 -1.65
C PRO A 93 -5.21 -25.31 -1.89
N SER A 94 -5.93 -24.93 -0.82
CA SER A 94 -7.16 -24.13 -0.95
C SER A 94 -6.84 -22.73 -1.43
N TRP A 95 -5.84 -22.07 -0.85
CA TRP A 95 -5.39 -20.76 -1.31
C TRP A 95 -4.90 -20.79 -2.76
N LEU A 96 -4.08 -21.79 -3.11
CA LEU A 96 -3.55 -21.93 -4.45
C LEU A 96 -4.64 -22.20 -5.49
N ALA A 97 -5.49 -23.19 -5.25
CA ALA A 97 -6.47 -23.66 -6.22
C ALA A 97 -7.71 -22.76 -6.30
N GLN A 98 -8.17 -22.21 -5.17
CA GLN A 98 -9.43 -21.46 -5.12
C GLN A 98 -9.24 -19.96 -5.29
N TYR A 99 -8.03 -19.43 -5.10
CA TYR A 99 -7.76 -18.00 -5.26
C TYR A 99 -6.62 -17.72 -6.25
N ILE A 100 -5.40 -18.15 -5.97
CA ILE A 100 -4.23 -17.73 -6.76
C ILE A 100 -4.34 -18.14 -8.24
N SER A 101 -4.74 -19.38 -8.53
CA SER A 101 -4.88 -19.89 -9.89
C SER A 101 -5.88 -19.08 -10.73
N MET A 102 -6.90 -18.50 -10.11
CA MET A 102 -7.95 -17.71 -10.75
C MET A 102 -7.61 -16.22 -10.78
N ALA A 103 -7.10 -15.68 -9.66
CA ALA A 103 -6.84 -14.27 -9.47
C ALA A 103 -5.58 -13.80 -10.21
N LEU A 104 -4.50 -14.59 -10.21
CA LEU A 104 -3.22 -14.19 -10.82
C LEU A 104 -3.36 -13.93 -12.32
N PRO A 105 -4.06 -14.78 -13.10
CA PRO A 105 -4.34 -14.48 -14.47
C PRO A 105 -5.23 -13.28 -14.69
N MET A 106 -5.84 -12.63 -13.70
CA MET A 106 -6.66 -11.40 -13.89
C MET A 106 -5.83 -10.11 -13.75
N LEU A 107 -4.59 -10.21 -13.26
CA LEU A 107 -3.73 -9.07 -12.98
C LEU A 107 -2.86 -8.69 -14.18
N SER A 108 -2.63 -7.39 -14.37
CA SER A 108 -1.66 -6.85 -15.32
C SER A 108 -0.33 -6.49 -14.65
N SER A 109 -0.36 -6.01 -13.41
CA SER A 109 0.85 -5.78 -12.61
C SER A 109 0.58 -5.89 -11.11
N GLN A 110 1.66 -6.07 -10.34
CA GLN A 110 1.63 -6.06 -8.88
C GLN A 110 2.84 -5.28 -8.38
N ASP A 111 2.58 -4.32 -7.50
CA ASP A 111 3.61 -3.56 -6.79
C ASP A 111 3.47 -3.81 -5.29
N ASN A 112 4.59 -3.91 -4.59
CA ASN A 112 4.62 -4.08 -3.15
C ASN A 112 5.73 -3.25 -2.50
N GLU A 113 5.35 -2.57 -1.42
CA GLU A 113 6.22 -1.69 -0.64
C GLU A 113 6.16 -2.11 0.83
N VAL A 114 7.29 -2.03 1.53
CA VAL A 114 7.34 -2.28 2.98
C VAL A 114 7.55 -0.95 3.66
N THR A 115 6.63 -0.59 4.53
CA THR A 115 6.62 0.65 5.28
C THR A 115 6.61 0.35 6.77
N TYR A 116 7.24 1.20 7.55
CA TYR A 116 7.19 1.13 9.00
C TYR A 116 6.28 2.23 9.50
N LEU A 117 5.60 2.02 10.62
CA LEU A 117 4.99 3.15 11.32
C LEU A 117 6.10 4.13 11.62
N VAL A 118 5.84 5.40 11.32
CA VAL A 118 6.71 6.46 11.80
C VAL A 118 6.31 6.66 13.25
N PRO A 119 7.12 6.18 14.23
CA PRO A 119 6.89 6.61 15.61
C PRO A 119 7.03 8.12 15.55
N TRP A 120 6.07 8.85 16.10
CA TRP A 120 5.88 10.32 16.17
C TRP A 120 7.13 11.15 16.57
N THR A 121 8.26 10.95 15.92
CA THR A 121 9.61 11.31 16.38
C THR A 121 10.50 11.59 15.19
N HIS A 122 10.86 12.87 15.04
CA HIS A 122 11.93 13.42 14.21
C HIS A 122 12.12 12.77 12.83
N LEU A 123 11.43 13.32 11.82
CA LEU A 123 11.77 13.12 10.40
C LEU A 123 13.25 13.48 10.21
N GLN A 124 14.12 12.48 10.10
CA GLN A 124 15.50 12.72 9.67
C GLN A 124 15.45 13.24 8.24
N LYS A 125 16.05 14.41 8.01
CA LYS A 125 16.03 15.01 6.68
C LYS A 125 17.09 14.38 5.76
N PRO A 126 16.74 14.09 4.50
CA PRO A 126 15.38 13.97 3.98
C PRO A 126 14.85 12.53 4.12
N PRO A 127 13.58 12.33 4.51
CA PRO A 127 12.90 11.07 4.23
C PRO A 127 12.83 10.87 2.71
N LYS A 128 12.99 9.63 2.23
CA LYS A 128 12.91 9.35 0.78
C LYS A 128 11.46 9.43 0.29
N GLU A 129 10.51 8.86 1.05
CA GLU A 129 9.09 8.77 0.70
C GLU A 129 8.22 8.72 1.97
N VAL A 130 7.02 9.30 1.93
CA VAL A 130 6.04 9.31 3.03
C VAL A 130 4.65 8.98 2.48
N HIS A 131 3.97 8.01 3.08
CA HIS A 131 2.57 7.72 2.77
C HIS A 131 1.67 8.21 3.92
N ALA A 132 0.61 8.92 3.57
CA ALA A 132 -0.39 9.37 4.51
C ALA A 132 -1.77 8.89 4.07
N LEU A 133 -2.43 8.13 4.94
CA LEU A 133 -3.82 7.70 4.76
C LEU A 133 -4.73 8.66 5.51
N TRP A 134 -5.70 9.23 4.81
CA TRP A 134 -6.66 10.19 5.36
C TRP A 134 -8.08 9.71 5.09
N TRP A 135 -8.88 9.62 6.15
CA TRP A 135 -10.29 9.27 6.11
C TRP A 135 -11.15 10.52 6.08
N PHE A 136 -12.17 10.50 5.23
CA PHE A 136 -13.17 11.55 5.12
C PHE A 136 -14.55 10.92 5.01
N GLU A 137 -15.57 11.55 5.59
CA GLU A 137 -16.96 11.09 5.50
C GLU A 137 -17.49 11.09 4.06
N SER A 138 -17.06 12.05 3.24
CA SER A 138 -17.41 12.14 1.82
C SER A 138 -16.38 12.94 1.01
N ALA A 139 -16.43 12.80 -0.31
CA ALA A 139 -15.63 13.62 -1.23
C ALA A 139 -15.92 15.13 -1.07
N ASP A 140 -17.19 15.49 -0.84
CA ASP A 140 -17.60 16.87 -0.61
C ASP A 140 -17.02 17.40 0.69
N ARG A 141 -17.05 16.60 1.76
CA ARG A 141 -16.47 17.00 3.05
C ARG A 141 -14.97 17.22 2.94
N ARG A 142 -14.27 16.38 2.17
CA ARG A 142 -12.86 16.59 1.83
C ARG A 142 -12.67 17.91 1.09
N ALA A 143 -13.49 18.21 0.08
CA ALA A 143 -13.40 19.44 -0.69
C ALA A 143 -13.61 20.69 0.20
N GLU A 144 -14.62 20.68 1.07
CA GLU A 144 -14.87 21.74 2.06
C GLU A 144 -13.68 21.97 2.98
N LEU A 145 -13.11 20.90 3.54
CA LEU A 145 -11.95 20.98 4.43
C LEU A 145 -10.73 21.54 3.71
N ARG A 146 -10.49 21.14 2.46
CA ARG A 146 -9.42 21.73 1.64
C ARG A 146 -9.67 23.20 1.36
N HIS A 147 -10.89 23.59 1.05
CA HIS A 147 -11.23 25.00 0.84
C HIS A 147 -10.95 25.85 2.08
N LYS A 148 -11.39 25.37 3.26
CA LYS A 148 -11.09 26.01 4.55
C LYS A 148 -9.59 26.10 4.83
N ALA A 149 -8.85 25.02 4.58
CA ALA A 149 -7.40 24.98 4.77
C ALA A 149 -6.66 25.94 3.83
N HIS A 150 -7.13 26.11 2.59
CA HIS A 150 -6.57 27.07 1.64
C HIS A 150 -6.86 28.53 2.02
N ALA A 151 -7.86 28.78 2.87
CA ALA A 151 -8.18 30.09 3.41
C ALA A 151 -7.44 30.43 4.71
N ASP A 152 -6.80 29.45 5.39
CA ASP A 152 -6.00 29.70 6.60
C ASP A 152 -4.55 30.08 6.22
N PRO A 153 -4.10 31.33 6.47
CA PRO A 153 -2.76 31.78 6.09
C PRO A 153 -1.62 30.97 6.72
N ARG A 154 -1.85 30.39 7.92
CA ARG A 154 -0.84 29.58 8.62
C ARG A 154 -0.61 28.26 7.89
N VAL A 155 -1.69 27.64 7.43
CA VAL A 155 -1.65 26.39 6.67
C VAL A 155 -0.99 26.63 5.31
N VAL A 156 -1.39 27.69 4.62
CA VAL A 156 -0.79 28.05 3.32
C VAL A 156 0.71 28.31 3.43
N ALA A 157 1.15 29.06 4.46
CA ALA A 157 2.56 29.32 4.69
C ALA A 157 3.36 28.03 4.99
N ALA A 158 2.80 27.13 5.81
CA ALA A 158 3.43 25.84 6.11
C ALA A 158 3.55 24.96 4.86
N VAL A 159 2.49 24.85 4.05
CA VAL A 159 2.49 24.06 2.81
C VAL A 159 3.52 24.60 1.82
N ARG A 160 3.55 25.92 1.59
CA ARG A 160 4.50 26.56 0.66
C ARG A 160 5.97 26.27 1.03
N ASN A 161 6.28 26.27 2.32
CA ASN A 161 7.62 25.94 2.79
C ASN A 161 7.96 24.46 2.59
N SER A 162 6.97 23.56 2.65
CA SER A 162 7.18 22.12 2.44
C SER A 162 7.22 21.71 0.97
N SER A 163 6.47 22.37 0.09
CA SER A 163 6.36 22.00 -1.33
C SER A 163 7.65 22.18 -2.12
N SER A 164 8.56 23.03 -1.64
CA SER A 164 9.90 23.19 -2.24
C SER A 164 10.77 21.92 -2.13
N HIS A 165 10.42 21.00 -1.23
CA HIS A 165 11.09 19.72 -1.05
C HIS A 165 10.33 18.54 -1.68
N LEU A 166 9.14 18.79 -2.23
CA LEU A 166 8.27 17.77 -2.79
C LEU A 166 8.65 17.51 -4.26
N VAL A 167 9.18 16.32 -4.54
CA VAL A 167 9.53 15.91 -5.90
C VAL A 167 8.31 15.39 -6.65
N SER A 168 7.46 14.61 -5.99
CA SER A 168 6.22 14.06 -6.56
C SER A 168 5.19 13.83 -5.47
N GLN A 169 3.91 13.87 -5.85
CA GLN A 169 2.80 13.51 -4.98
C GLN A 169 1.75 12.77 -5.80
N GLU A 170 1.37 11.60 -5.33
CA GLU A 170 0.22 10.87 -5.85
C GLU A 170 -0.93 10.93 -4.83
N ASN A 171 -2.14 11.23 -5.29
CA ASN A 171 -3.34 11.18 -4.48
C ASN A 171 -4.32 10.20 -5.12
N ARG A 172 -4.84 9.26 -4.33
CA ARG A 172 -5.86 8.30 -4.78
C ARG A 172 -7.15 8.51 -3.99
N LEU A 173 -8.29 8.46 -4.68
CA LEU A 173 -9.58 8.28 -4.01
C LEU A 173 -9.93 6.80 -4.09
N MET A 174 -10.19 6.22 -2.92
CA MET A 174 -10.36 4.78 -2.78
C MET A 174 -11.60 4.50 -1.94
N PHE A 175 -12.30 3.43 -2.28
CA PHE A 175 -13.50 2.98 -1.58
C PHE A 175 -13.22 1.67 -0.86
N PRO A 176 -13.53 1.58 0.44
CA PRO A 176 -13.28 0.37 1.21
C PRO A 176 -14.12 -0.77 0.63
N CYS A 177 -13.49 -1.91 0.40
CA CYS A 177 -14.24 -3.12 0.04
C CYS A 177 -15.08 -3.58 1.24
N HIS A 178 -16.20 -4.26 0.99
CA HIS A 178 -17.13 -4.69 2.04
C HIS A 178 -16.46 -5.54 3.15
N PHE A 179 -15.48 -6.34 2.76
CA PHE A 179 -14.69 -7.21 3.64
C PHE A 179 -13.48 -6.50 4.29
N SER A 180 -13.24 -5.22 3.99
CA SER A 180 -12.14 -4.45 4.56
C SER A 180 -12.39 -4.17 6.05
N PRO A 181 -11.42 -4.47 6.94
CA PRO A 181 -11.54 -4.15 8.36
C PRO A 181 -11.61 -2.64 8.61
N LEU A 182 -10.72 -1.86 7.99
CA LEU A 182 -10.84 -0.41 7.96
C LEU A 182 -11.86 0.01 6.90
N LYS A 183 -12.82 0.84 7.30
CA LYS A 183 -13.83 1.47 6.45
C LYS A 183 -13.62 2.97 6.42
#